data_AF-A0A382IDM1-F1
#
_entry.id   AF-A0A382IDM1-F1
#
_cell.length_a   1.000
_cell.length_b   1.000
_cell.length_c   1.000
_cell.angle_alpha   90.00
_cell.angle_beta   90.00
_cell.angle_gamma   90.00
#
_symmetry.space_group_name_H-M   'P 1'
#
loop_
_entity.id
_entity.type
_entity.pdbx_description
1 polymer ?
#
loop_
_entity_poly.entity_id
_entity_poly.type
_entity_poly.pdbx_seq_one_letter_code
_entity_poly.pdbx_strand_id
1 'polypeptide(L)' 'MAVYDAQSQNTSSRNTRRYIDLDLFFQRMEPSNDVNTITDVQAVKRSVRNLVLLNPYEKPFHPEIGSGVRGMLFELMTP' A
#
# COMPACT_ATOMS: atom_id res chain seq x y z
N MET A 1 18.20 20.82 -11.20
CA MET A 1 18.28 20.22 -9.86
C MET A 1 18.10 18.72 -10.01
N ALA A 2 19.08 17.90 -9.62
CA ALA A 2 18.94 16.45 -9.65
C ALA A 2 18.11 16.02 -8.43
N VAL A 3 17.00 15.32 -8.66
CA VAL A 3 16.13 14.81 -7.60
C VAL A 3 16.74 13.50 -7.09
N TYR A 4 17.50 13.58 -6.00
CA TYR A 4 18.01 12.42 -5.26
C TYR A 4 17.00 12.00 -4.19
N ASP A 5 15.77 11.70 -4.59
CA ASP A 5 14.77 11.15 -3.68
C ASP A 5 14.76 9.62 -3.80
N ALA A 6 14.91 8.94 -2.66
CA ALA A 6 14.78 7.49 -2.56
C ALA A 6 13.40 6.99 -3.03
N GLN A 7 12.39 7.86 -3.09
CA GLN A 7 11.07 7.50 -3.62
C GLN A 7 10.97 7.53 -5.16
N SER A 8 11.96 8.08 -5.88
CA SER A 8 11.92 8.20 -7.34
C SER A 8 12.06 6.85 -8.06
N GLN A 9 12.65 5.85 -7.41
CA GLN A 9 12.91 4.54 -8.00
C GLN A 9 12.13 3.49 -7.24
N ASN A 10 11.42 2.61 -7.96
CA ASN A 10 10.65 1.55 -7.31
C ASN A 10 11.56 0.45 -6.74
N THR A 11 12.65 0.15 -7.44
CA THR A 11 13.58 -0.94 -7.12
C THR A 11 14.98 -0.40 -6.85
N SER A 12 15.80 -1.15 -6.11
CA SER A 12 17.19 -0.79 -5.79
C SER A 12 18.08 -2.02 -5.83
N SER A 13 19.27 -1.89 -6.43
CA SER A 13 20.29 -2.95 -6.45
C SER A 13 20.86 -3.27 -5.06
N ARG A 14 20.66 -2.37 -4.09
CA ARG A 14 21.04 -2.57 -2.68
C ARG A 14 19.96 -3.27 -1.88
N ASN A 15 18.82 -3.60 -2.50
CA ASN A 15 17.71 -4.22 -1.78
C ASN A 15 18.04 -5.67 -1.42
N THR A 16 18.12 -5.97 -0.13
CA THR A 16 18.39 -7.32 0.39
C THR A 16 17.13 -8.18 0.45
N ARG A 17 15.94 -7.57 0.49
CA ARG A 17 14.65 -8.27 0.54
C ARG A 17 13.65 -7.64 -0.40
N ARG A 18 13.19 -8.42 -1.38
CA ARG A 18 12.14 -7.98 -2.30
C ARG A 18 10.77 -8.06 -1.62
N TYR A 19 10.06 -6.94 -1.60
CA TYR A 19 8.65 -6.92 -1.18
C TYR A 19 7.79 -7.17 -2.41
N ILE A 20 6.87 -8.13 -2.35
CA ILE A 20 6.03 -8.52 -3.49
C ILE A 20 4.61 -8.68 -2.98
N ASP A 21 3.66 -8.16 -3.73
CA ASP A 21 2.24 -8.24 -3.42
C ASP A 21 1.41 -8.34 -4.72
N LEU A 22 0.20 -8.88 -4.66
CA LEU A 22 -0.64 -9.16 -5.85
C LEU A 22 -1.55 -7.99 -6.21
N ASP A 23 -1.76 -7.65 -7.48
CA ASP A 23 -2.64 -6.53 -7.84
C ASP A 23 -4.09 -6.76 -7.32
N LEU A 24 -4.64 -5.78 -6.60
CA LEU A 24 -5.99 -5.88 -6.01
C LEU A 24 -7.09 -5.84 -7.08
N PHE A 25 -6.76 -5.33 -8.27
CA PHE A 25 -7.68 -5.32 -9.41
C PHE A 25 -7.62 -6.63 -10.20
N PHE A 26 -6.73 -7.57 -9.83
CA PHE A 26 -6.54 -8.85 -10.51
C PHE A 26 -6.43 -8.71 -12.03
N GLN A 27 -5.75 -7.65 -12.48
CA GLN A 27 -5.51 -7.44 -13.90
C GLN A 27 -4.63 -8.57 -14.45
N ARG A 28 -4.97 -9.01 -15.67
CA ARG A 28 -4.20 -10.03 -16.37
C ARG A 28 -2.87 -9.46 -16.82
N MET A 29 -1.78 -10.15 -16.51
CA MET A 29 -0.44 -9.81 -16.96
C MET A 29 -0.23 -10.32 -18.39
N GLU A 30 -0.19 -9.41 -19.35
CA GLU A 30 0.21 -9.71 -20.72
C GLU A 30 1.74 -9.82 -20.83
N PRO A 31 2.30 -10.87 -21.49
CA PRO A 31 1.63 -11.92 -22.27
C PRO A 31 1.39 -13.24 -21.51
N SER A 32 1.89 -13.37 -20.28
CA SER A 32 1.87 -14.64 -19.52
C SER A 32 0.47 -15.15 -19.16
N ASN A 33 -0.53 -14.28 -19.16
CA ASN A 33 -1.88 -14.49 -18.63
C ASN A 33 -1.95 -14.75 -17.10
N ASP A 34 -0.87 -14.49 -16.36
CA ASP A 34 -0.85 -14.58 -14.89
C ASP A 34 -1.49 -13.36 -14.20
N VAL A 35 -1.60 -13.38 -12.87
CA VAL A 35 -2.02 -12.21 -12.07
C VAL A 35 -0.87 -11.21 -11.98
N ASN A 36 -1.17 -9.93 -12.19
CA ASN A 36 -0.19 -8.86 -12.08
C ASN A 36 0.39 -8.74 -10.65
N THR A 37 1.68 -8.42 -10.54
CA THR A 37 2.38 -8.26 -9.26
C THR A 37 2.91 -6.85 -9.08
N ILE A 38 2.84 -6.34 -7.85
CA ILE A 38 3.39 -5.06 -7.43
C ILE A 38 4.61 -5.34 -6.54
N THR A 39 5.68 -4.59 -6.73
CA THR A 39 6.96 -4.85 -6.05
C THR A 39 7.52 -3.64 -5.32
N ASP A 40 8.33 -3.92 -4.32
CA ASP A 40 9.15 -2.98 -3.54
C ASP A 40 8.36 -1.76 -3.02
N VAL A 41 8.78 -0.54 -3.37
CA VAL A 41 8.22 0.70 -2.81
C VAL A 41 6.72 0.80 -3.07
N GLN A 42 6.25 0.39 -4.25
CA GLN A 42 4.83 0.39 -4.58
C GLN A 42 4.02 -0.58 -3.71
N ALA A 43 4.55 -1.78 -3.45
CA ALA A 43 3.88 -2.76 -2.59
C ALA A 43 3.74 -2.24 -1.16
N VAL A 44 4.80 -1.61 -0.62
CA VAL A 44 4.78 -0.99 0.71
C VAL A 44 3.79 0.17 0.77
N LYS A 45 3.82 1.08 -0.22
CA LYS A 45 2.87 2.22 -0.30
C LYS A 45 1.42 1.74 -0.29
N ARG A 46 1.13 0.66 -1.01
CA ARG A 46 -0.21 0.08 -1.05
C ARG A 46 -0.60 -0.56 0.27
N SER A 47 0.29 -1.33 0.90
CA SER A 47 0.04 -1.94 2.21
C SER A 47 -0.29 -0.89 3.27
N VAL A 48 0.49 0.19 3.35
CA VAL A 48 0.25 1.30 4.28
C VAL A 48 -1.09 1.98 3.99
N ARG A 49 -1.40 2.27 2.71
CA ARG A 49 -2.70 2.83 2.34
C ARG A 49 -3.85 1.95 2.81
N ASN A 50 -3.77 0.64 2.60
CA ASN A 50 -4.82 -0.29 3.01
C ASN A 50 -5.00 -0.32 4.53
N LEU A 51 -3.90 -0.27 5.30
CA LEU A 51 -3.97 -0.20 6.76
C LEU A 51 -4.63 1.10 7.25
N VAL A 52 -4.28 2.24 6.64
CA VAL A 52 -4.85 3.56 7.00
C VAL A 52 -6.34 3.66 6.63
N LEU A 53 -6.75 3.04 5.53
CA LEU A 53 -8.15 3.07 5.08
C LEU A 53 -9.05 2.06 5.81
N LEU A 54 -8.48 1.18 6.64
CA LEU A 54 -9.21 0.15 7.35
C LEU A 54 -10.01 0.76 8.51
N ASN A 55 -11.29 0.43 8.58
CA ASN A 55 -12.13 0.84 9.71
C ASN A 55 -11.97 -0.13 10.90
N PRO A 56 -12.16 0.33 12.14
CA PRO A 56 -12.20 -0.56 13.30
C PRO A 56 -13.18 -1.71 13.07
N TYR A 57 -12.80 -2.91 13.53
CA TYR A 57 -13.59 -4.14 13.38
C TYR A 57 -13.72 -4.73 11.97
N GLU A 58 -13.09 -4.15 10.92
CA GLU A 58 -13.08 -4.78 9.58
C GLU A 58 -12.21 -6.04 9.49
N LYS A 59 -11.24 -6.22 10.39
CA LYS A 59 -10.47 -7.47 10.52
C LYS A 59 -11.11 -8.38 11.57
N PRO A 60 -11.70 -9.53 11.20
CA PRO A 60 -12.45 -10.38 12.12
C PRO A 60 -11.68 -10.88 13.35
N PHE A 61 -10.37 -11.14 13.18
CA PHE A 61 -9.51 -11.70 14.23
C PHE A 61 -8.53 -10.69 14.83
N HIS A 62 -8.56 -9.45 14.34
CA HIS A 62 -7.68 -8.36 14.78
C HIS A 62 -8.44 -7.04 14.80
N PRO A 63 -9.49 -6.92 15.64
CA PRO A 63 -10.33 -5.71 15.70
C PRO A 63 -9.55 -4.47 16.13
N GLU A 64 -8.41 -4.65 16.80
CA GLU A 64 -7.48 -3.58 17.21
C GLU A 64 -6.81 -2.88 16.02
N ILE A 65 -6.76 -3.53 14.86
CA ILE A 65 -6.17 -2.95 13.66
C ILE A 65 -7.26 -2.19 12.91
N GLY A 66 -7.21 -0.86 12.95
CA GLY A 66 -8.07 0.05 12.20
C GLY A 66 -7.70 1.49 12.52
N SER A 67 -7.75 2.38 11.52
CA SER A 67 -7.35 3.78 11.69
C SER A 67 -8.54 4.72 11.90
N GLY A 68 -9.75 4.34 11.49
CA GLY A 68 -10.96 5.15 11.70
C GLY A 68 -10.97 6.50 10.96
N VAL A 69 -10.01 6.74 10.05
CA VAL A 69 -9.80 8.02 9.36
C VAL A 69 -11.03 8.46 8.57
N ARG A 70 -11.79 7.51 8.01
CA ARG A 70 -13.05 7.80 7.30
C ARG A 70 -14.14 8.33 8.24
N GLY A 71 -14.14 7.92 9.50
CA GLY A 71 -15.08 8.41 10.51
C GLY A 71 -14.80 9.85 10.96
N MET A 72 -13.59 10.35 10.73
CA MET A 72 -13.23 11.76 11.00
C MET A 72 -13.60 12.71 9.86
N LEU A 73 -14.08 12.19 8.72
CA LEU A 73 -14.53 13.04 7.63
C LEU A 73 -15.66 13.93 8.17
N PHE A 74 -15.50 15.25 8.03
CA PHE A 74 -16.45 16.29 8.47
C PHE A 74 -16.48 16.62 9.98
N GLU A 75 -15.59 16.04 10.78
CA GLU A 75 -15.37 16.47 12.16
C GLU A 75 -14.63 17.82 12.22
N LEU A 76 -14.85 18.59 13.29
CA LEU A 76 -14.14 19.86 13.50
C LEU A 76 -12.66 19.59 13.85
N MET A 77 -11.74 19.86 12.92
CA MET A 77 -10.31 19.79 13.20
C MET A 77 -9.88 21.05 13.98
N THR A 78 -9.36 20.86 15.19
CA THR A 78 -8.73 21.95 15.95
C THR A 78 -7.22 21.98 15.64
N PRO A 79 -6.63 23.17 15.45
CA PRO A 79 -5.19 23.32 15.21
C PRO A 79 -4.35 22.97 16.44
#